data_AF-A0A5R9J314-F1
#
_entry.id   AF-A0A5R9J314-F1
#
_cell.length_a   1.000
_cell.length_b   1.000
_cell.length_c   1.000
_cell.angle_alpha   90.00
_cell.angle_beta   90.00
_cell.angle_gamma   90.00
#
_symmetry.space_group_name_H-M   'P 1'
#
loop_
_entity.id
_entity.type
_entity.pdbx_description
1 polymer ?
#
loop_
_entity_poly.entity_id
_entity_poly.type
_entity_poly.pdbx_seq_one_letter_code
_entity_poly.pdbx_strand_id
1 'polypeptide(L)'
;MGVVIHILERRNVRLDVAGFVQEVGTLRQLSKVTEVDDLRAAELERAKLISSPLAALVAQTVSLPLASGKSVPAHQVIGWDNGRASVAEPGWDYLPLLGYAVRNAERDIFELNELRDGTLHPIDPVRASDLSLLSNGVLVRHGQALISSCIEVRPFIPNFAEADCIFENGRRERLLVRITGGSLPDPSWLVGRKPMEVESYRTDQAASTLS
;
A
#
# COMPACT_ATOMS: atom_id res chain seq x y z
N MET A 1 5.19 18.39 15.25
CA MET A 1 4.93 17.78 13.93
C MET A 1 3.69 16.92 14.06
N GLY A 2 2.82 16.86 13.06
CA GLY A 2 1.63 15.99 13.13
C GLY A 2 1.73 14.88 12.10
N VAL A 3 1.12 13.74 12.41
CA VAL A 3 1.23 12.48 11.67
C VAL A 3 -0.05 12.25 10.88
N VAL A 4 0.04 11.92 9.59
CA VAL A 4 -1.13 11.52 8.79
C VAL A 4 -1.46 10.06 9.11
N ILE A 5 -2.73 9.81 9.42
CA ILE A 5 -3.26 8.48 9.78
C ILE A 5 -4.26 8.01 8.71
N HIS A 6 -4.16 6.75 8.26
CA HIS A 6 -5.01 6.14 7.21
C HIS A 6 -5.86 4.97 7.73
N ILE A 7 -7.12 5.20 8.12
CA ILE A 7 -7.95 4.15 8.72
C ILE A 7 -8.58 3.24 7.69
N LEU A 8 -8.33 1.94 7.82
CA LEU A 8 -9.07 0.91 7.08
C LEU A 8 -10.46 0.75 7.72
N GLU A 9 -11.49 1.09 6.95
CA GLU A 9 -12.90 0.90 7.26
C GLU A 9 -13.46 -0.27 6.44
N ARG A 10 -14.15 -1.21 7.11
CA ARG A 10 -14.93 -2.24 6.41
C ARG A 10 -16.35 -1.76 6.14
N ARG A 11 -16.46 -0.84 5.19
CA ARG A 11 -17.75 -0.64 4.51
C ARG A 11 -17.91 -1.76 3.50
N ASN A 12 -19.14 -2.26 3.31
CA ASN A 12 -19.43 -3.26 2.28
C ASN A 12 -19.32 -2.58 0.91
N VAL A 13 -18.10 -2.48 0.39
CA VAL A 13 -17.78 -1.93 -0.93
C VAL A 13 -17.49 -3.09 -1.86
N ARG A 14 -18.23 -3.12 -2.96
CA ARG A 14 -18.10 -4.13 -4.01
C ARG A 14 -17.28 -3.55 -5.16
N LEU A 15 -16.19 -4.22 -5.50
CA LEU A 15 -15.33 -3.92 -6.63
C LEU A 15 -15.50 -4.99 -7.70
N ASP A 16 -15.89 -4.58 -8.90
CA ASP A 16 -15.90 -5.36 -10.12
C ASP A 16 -14.51 -5.30 -10.75
N VAL A 17 -13.84 -6.44 -10.78
CA VAL A 17 -12.56 -6.65 -11.44
C VAL A 17 -12.81 -7.58 -12.60
N ALA A 18 -12.88 -7.02 -13.81
CA ALA A 18 -13.06 -7.79 -15.04
C ALA A 18 -14.29 -8.74 -15.03
N GLY A 19 -15.42 -8.30 -14.50
CA GLY A 19 -16.66 -9.07 -14.40
C GLY A 19 -16.80 -9.89 -13.12
N PHE A 20 -15.76 -9.94 -12.27
CA PHE A 20 -15.79 -10.63 -10.99
C PHE A 20 -15.96 -9.63 -9.85
N VAL A 21 -17.05 -9.76 -9.10
CA VAL A 21 -17.37 -8.86 -7.98
C VAL A 21 -16.75 -9.39 -6.69
N GLN A 22 -15.95 -8.56 -6.03
CA GLN A 22 -15.24 -8.86 -4.80
C GLN A 22 -15.54 -7.81 -3.73
N GLU A 23 -15.58 -8.21 -2.46
CA GLU A 23 -15.63 -7.26 -1.35
C GLU A 23 -14.22 -6.74 -1.05
N VAL A 24 -14.09 -5.42 -0.92
CA VAL A 24 -12.83 -4.75 -0.59
C VAL A 24 -13.02 -3.81 0.59
N GLY A 25 -11.93 -3.52 1.30
CA GLY A 25 -11.95 -2.50 2.35
C GLY A 25 -12.00 -1.09 1.78
N THR A 26 -12.29 -0.09 2.61
CA THR A 26 -12.16 1.32 2.26
C THR A 26 -11.10 1.96 3.14
N LEU A 27 -10.11 2.66 2.58
CA LEU A 27 -9.08 3.36 3.34
C LEU A 27 -9.42 4.85 3.44
N ARG A 28 -9.61 5.37 4.64
CA ARG A 28 -9.89 6.80 4.89
C ARG A 28 -8.70 7.48 5.56
N GLN A 29 -8.13 8.48 4.89
CA GLN A 29 -7.21 9.41 5.56
C GLN A 29 -7.97 10.25 6.59
N LEU A 30 -7.43 10.32 7.80
CA LEU A 30 -8.06 10.92 8.96
C LEU A 30 -7.35 12.19 9.46
N SER A 31 -6.47 12.74 8.62
CA SER A 31 -5.72 13.99 8.80
C SER A 31 -4.57 13.93 9.81
N LYS A 32 -3.78 15.01 9.79
CA LYS A 32 -2.57 15.25 10.58
C LYS A 32 -2.91 15.28 12.07
N VAL A 33 -2.75 14.17 12.76
CA VAL A 33 -2.92 14.07 14.21
C VAL A 33 -1.74 14.79 14.87
N THR A 34 -2.05 15.92 15.50
CA THR A 34 -1.10 16.63 16.37
C THR A 34 -1.29 16.25 17.83
N GLU A 35 -2.47 15.76 18.21
CA GLU A 35 -2.79 15.12 19.50
C GLU A 35 -3.81 14.00 19.26
N VAL A 36 -3.58 12.81 19.84
CA VAL A 36 -4.54 11.69 19.83
C VAL A 36 -5.45 11.87 21.04
N ASP A 37 -6.71 12.22 20.83
CA ASP A 37 -7.72 12.21 21.89
C ASP A 37 -8.26 10.79 22.14
N ASP A 38 -9.03 10.61 23.23
CA ASP A 38 -9.56 9.30 23.65
C ASP A 38 -10.49 8.67 22.58
N LEU A 39 -11.23 9.50 21.85
CA LEU A 39 -12.09 9.04 20.76
C LEU A 39 -11.25 8.46 19.63
N ARG A 40 -10.15 9.12 19.27
CA ARG A 40 -9.25 8.69 18.20
C ARG A 40 -8.43 7.47 18.59
N ALA A 41 -8.02 7.38 19.86
CA ALA A 41 -7.39 6.18 20.39
C ALA A 41 -8.32 4.96 20.28
N ALA A 42 -9.60 5.13 20.63
CA ALA A 42 -10.59 4.05 20.53
C ALA A 42 -10.85 3.59 19.08
N GLU A 43 -10.88 4.51 18.11
CA GLU A 43 -10.98 4.17 16.68
C GLU A 43 -9.76 3.35 16.20
N LEU A 44 -8.56 3.71 16.64
CA LEU A 44 -7.33 2.97 16.31
C LEU A 44 -7.32 1.56 16.89
N GLU A 45 -7.76 1.38 18.14
CA GLU A 45 -7.85 0.04 18.75
C GLU A 45 -8.88 -0.85 18.07
N ARG A 46 -10.03 -0.29 17.65
CA ARG A 46 -11.04 -1.06 16.88
C ARG A 46 -10.51 -1.53 15.53
N ALA A 47 -9.68 -0.73 14.86
CA ALA A 47 -9.13 -1.10 13.55
C ALA A 47 -8.21 -2.33 13.62
N LYS A 48 -7.46 -2.51 14.72
CA LYS A 48 -6.53 -3.64 14.94
C LYS A 48 -7.20 -5.02 14.99
N LEU A 49 -8.50 -5.08 15.23
CA LEU A 49 -9.26 -6.33 15.39
C LEU A 49 -9.83 -6.87 14.07
N ILE A 50 -9.56 -6.21 12.95
CA ILE A 50 -10.15 -6.51 11.64
C ILE A 50 -9.19 -7.37 10.82
N SER A 51 -9.66 -8.48 10.25
CA SER A 51 -8.85 -9.28 9.33
C SER A 51 -8.49 -8.48 8.07
N SER A 52 -7.25 -8.60 7.61
CA SER A 52 -6.70 -7.83 6.50
C SER A 52 -7.42 -8.16 5.16
N PRO A 53 -8.07 -7.18 4.49
CA PRO A 53 -8.67 -7.40 3.17
C PRO A 53 -7.58 -7.69 2.14
N LEU A 54 -7.98 -8.09 0.93
CA LEU A 54 -7.05 -8.32 -0.18
C LEU A 54 -6.60 -7.02 -0.85
N ALA A 55 -7.47 -6.02 -0.86
CA ALA A 55 -7.24 -4.67 -1.35
C ALA A 55 -8.12 -3.66 -0.60
N ALA A 56 -7.80 -2.37 -0.75
CA ALA A 56 -8.60 -1.29 -0.22
C ALA A 56 -8.81 -0.17 -1.25
N LEU A 57 -10.01 0.39 -1.23
CA LEU A 57 -10.38 1.57 -2.01
C LEU A 57 -10.12 2.83 -1.18
N VAL A 58 -9.26 3.72 -1.66
CA VAL A 58 -8.97 4.99 -0.99
C VAL A 58 -10.19 5.91 -1.10
N ALA A 59 -10.70 6.38 0.03
CA ALA A 59 -11.94 7.15 0.10
C ALA A 59 -11.86 8.47 -0.69
N GLN A 60 -10.67 9.06 -0.76
CA GLN A 60 -10.38 10.23 -1.59
C GLN A 60 -10.52 9.91 -3.07
N THR A 61 -11.22 10.78 -3.78
CA THR A 61 -11.34 10.70 -5.25
C THR A 61 -10.35 11.63 -5.93
N VAL A 62 -9.82 11.18 -7.05
CA VAL A 62 -9.15 12.00 -8.06
C VAL A 62 -10.03 12.11 -9.29
N SER A 63 -10.03 13.27 -9.94
CA SER A 63 -10.76 13.46 -11.20
C SER A 63 -9.88 13.02 -12.35
N LEU A 64 -10.27 11.95 -13.03
CA LEU A 64 -9.49 11.38 -14.15
C LEU A 64 -10.36 11.24 -15.41
N PRO A 65 -9.80 11.49 -16.61
CA PRO A 65 -10.55 11.40 -17.85
C PRO A 65 -10.75 9.95 -18.27
N LEU A 66 -11.96 9.62 -18.71
CA LEU A 66 -12.24 8.42 -19.50
C LEU A 66 -11.68 8.59 -20.91
N ALA A 67 -11.55 7.49 -21.65
CA ALA A 67 -11.22 7.52 -23.09
C ALA A 67 -12.21 8.38 -23.93
N SER A 68 -13.43 8.61 -23.43
CA SER A 68 -14.41 9.53 -24.03
C SER A 68 -14.10 11.02 -23.80
N GLY A 69 -13.04 11.36 -23.06
CA GLY A 69 -12.67 12.72 -22.65
C GLY A 69 -13.43 13.25 -21.43
N LYS A 70 -14.49 12.57 -20.98
CA LYS A 70 -15.24 12.94 -19.77
C LYS A 70 -14.42 12.62 -18.53
N SER A 71 -14.18 13.62 -17.69
CA SER A 71 -13.60 13.40 -16.35
C SER A 71 -14.62 12.83 -15.39
N VAL A 72 -14.20 11.82 -14.62
CA VAL A 72 -15.02 11.13 -13.62
C VAL A 72 -14.27 11.06 -12.28
N PRO A 73 -15.00 11.04 -11.15
CA PRO A 73 -14.39 10.75 -9.86
C PRO A 73 -13.93 9.29 -9.84
N ALA A 74 -12.66 9.09 -9.51
CA ALA A 74 -12.03 7.79 -9.44
C ALA A 74 -11.30 7.62 -8.11
N HIS A 75 -11.49 6.47 -7.47
CA HIS A 75 -10.81 6.13 -6.22
C HIS A 75 -9.58 5.30 -6.52
N GLN A 76 -8.46 5.54 -5.84
CA GLN A 76 -7.32 4.63 -5.96
C GLN A 76 -7.66 3.29 -5.30
N VAL A 77 -7.27 2.19 -5.95
CA VAL A 77 -7.37 0.85 -5.38
C VAL A 77 -5.95 0.38 -5.09
N ILE A 78 -5.64 0.17 -3.82
CA ILE A 78 -4.32 -0.28 -3.38
C ILE A 78 -4.37 -1.74 -2.97
N GLY A 79 -3.30 -2.46 -3.26
CA GLY A 79 -3.08 -3.81 -2.75
C GLY A 79 -2.85 -3.79 -1.24
N TRP A 80 -3.06 -4.93 -0.60
CA TRP A 80 -2.95 -5.05 0.85
C TRP A 80 -1.99 -6.16 1.30
N ASP A 81 -1.08 -5.83 2.21
CA ASP A 81 -0.19 -6.83 2.83
C ASP A 81 -0.95 -7.81 3.73
N ASN A 82 -0.48 -9.06 3.74
CA ASN A 82 -0.99 -10.05 4.68
C ASN A 82 -0.57 -9.67 6.10
N GLY A 83 -1.47 -9.78 7.08
CA GLY A 83 -1.17 -9.47 8.49
C GLY A 83 -1.14 -7.98 8.84
N ARG A 84 -1.27 -7.08 7.86
CA ARG A 84 -1.44 -5.64 8.12
C ARG A 84 -2.84 -5.39 8.65
N ALA A 85 -2.93 -5.21 9.96
CA ALA A 85 -4.18 -5.02 10.69
C ALA A 85 -4.38 -3.56 11.10
N SER A 86 -3.30 -2.75 11.07
CA SER A 86 -3.34 -1.42 11.64
C SER A 86 -2.76 -0.34 10.75
N VAL A 87 -3.41 0.80 10.90
CA VAL A 87 -3.21 2.11 10.31
C VAL A 87 -1.92 2.79 10.77
N ALA A 88 -1.46 2.42 11.96
CA ALA A 88 -0.23 2.92 12.54
C ALA A 88 1.02 2.23 11.94
N GLU A 89 0.83 1.21 11.10
CA GLU A 89 1.95 0.55 10.45
C GLU A 89 2.54 1.47 9.36
N PRO A 90 3.79 1.88 9.48
CA PRO A 90 4.48 2.69 8.47
C PRO A 90 4.71 1.92 7.15
N GLY A 91 5.03 2.64 6.06
CA GLY A 91 5.24 2.04 4.73
C GLY A 91 4.00 1.94 3.84
N TRP A 92 2.97 2.77 4.05
CA TRP A 92 1.77 2.85 3.18
C TRP A 92 2.10 3.22 1.74
N ASP A 93 3.03 4.16 1.55
CA ASP A 93 3.43 4.66 0.22
C ASP A 93 4.11 3.58 -0.64
N TYR A 94 4.49 2.45 -0.02
CA TYR A 94 5.08 1.32 -0.70
C TYR A 94 4.07 0.27 -1.16
N LEU A 95 2.79 0.36 -0.75
CA LEU A 95 1.75 -0.52 -1.26
C LEU A 95 1.50 -0.26 -2.75
N PRO A 96 1.26 -1.31 -3.54
CA PRO A 96 1.07 -1.18 -4.98
C PRO A 96 -0.31 -0.59 -5.29
N LEU A 97 -0.35 0.34 -6.24
CA LEU A 97 -1.58 0.78 -6.89
C LEU A 97 -2.03 -0.30 -7.88
N LEU A 98 -3.20 -0.89 -7.67
CA LEU A 98 -3.79 -1.88 -8.57
C LEU A 98 -4.59 -1.24 -9.71
N GLY A 99 -5.07 -0.02 -9.50
CA GLY A 99 -5.83 0.73 -10.48
C GLY A 99 -6.72 1.78 -9.83
N TYR A 100 -7.75 2.18 -10.57
CA TYR A 100 -8.70 3.21 -10.20
C TYR A 100 -10.13 2.68 -10.28
N ALA A 101 -10.84 2.74 -9.17
CA ALA A 101 -12.23 2.36 -9.05
C ALA A 101 -13.15 3.53 -9.44
N VAL A 102 -13.97 3.34 -10.48
CA VAL A 102 -14.99 4.30 -10.91
C VAL A 102 -16.36 3.76 -10.53
N ARG A 103 -17.22 4.60 -9.97
CA ARG A 103 -18.54 4.15 -9.51
C ARG A 103 -19.49 3.89 -10.69
N ASN A 104 -20.04 2.69 -10.76
CA ASN A 104 -21.20 2.37 -11.58
C ASN A 104 -22.47 2.57 -10.73
N ALA A 105 -23.20 3.65 -11.00
CA ALA A 105 -24.37 4.05 -10.21
C ALA A 105 -25.57 3.11 -10.36
N GLU A 106 -25.68 2.39 -11.48
CA GLU A 106 -26.82 1.50 -11.76
C GLU A 106 -26.71 0.19 -10.99
N ARG A 107 -25.48 -0.36 -10.89
CA ARG A 107 -25.22 -1.64 -10.23
C ARG A 107 -24.83 -1.50 -8.75
N ASP A 108 -24.61 -0.26 -8.29
CA ASP A 108 -24.04 0.08 -6.98
C ASP A 108 -22.78 -0.72 -6.66
N ILE A 109 -21.82 -0.64 -7.59
CA ILE A 109 -20.49 -1.25 -7.51
C ILE A 109 -19.44 -0.25 -8.04
N PHE A 110 -18.18 -0.52 -7.75
CA PHE A 110 -17.06 0.17 -8.39
C PHE A 110 -16.45 -0.73 -9.45
N GLU A 111 -16.13 -0.18 -10.62
CA GLU A 111 -15.46 -0.89 -11.70
C GLU A 111 -13.97 -0.52 -11.69
N LEU A 112 -13.09 -1.53 -11.71
CA LEU A 112 -11.66 -1.31 -11.74
C LEU A 112 -11.18 -0.90 -13.14
N ASN A 113 -10.44 0.19 -13.19
CA ASN A 113 -9.85 0.76 -14.40
C ASN A 113 -8.34 0.87 -14.22
N GLU A 114 -7.59 0.74 -15.32
CA GLU A 114 -6.19 1.13 -15.38
C GLU A 114 -6.05 2.50 -16.03
N LEU A 115 -5.01 3.24 -15.63
CA LEU A 115 -4.64 4.51 -16.27
C LEU A 115 -3.61 4.21 -17.37
N ARG A 116 -3.98 4.48 -18.64
CA ARG A 116 -3.07 4.38 -19.80
C ARG A 116 -3.13 5.67 -20.58
N ASP A 117 -1.95 6.19 -20.94
CA ASP A 117 -1.81 7.42 -21.71
C ASP A 117 -2.63 8.61 -21.15
N GLY A 118 -2.74 8.66 -19.81
CA GLY A 118 -3.47 9.70 -19.10
C GLY A 118 -4.99 9.51 -19.02
N THR A 119 -5.55 8.42 -19.56
CA THR A 119 -7.00 8.12 -19.53
C THR A 119 -7.32 6.78 -18.87
N LEU A 120 -8.52 6.70 -18.29
CA LEU A 120 -9.03 5.50 -17.65
C LEU A 120 -9.62 4.53 -18.67
N HIS A 121 -9.18 3.27 -18.56
CA HIS A 121 -9.69 2.15 -19.33
C HIS A 121 -10.16 1.05 -18.39
N PRO A 122 -11.37 0.49 -18.60
CA PRO A 122 -11.83 -0.66 -17.85
C PRO A 122 -10.84 -1.83 -17.97
N ILE A 123 -10.59 -2.53 -16.87
CA ILE A 123 -9.79 -3.74 -16.89
C ILE A 123 -10.70 -4.90 -17.31
N ASP A 124 -10.43 -5.44 -18.50
CA ASP A 124 -11.07 -6.65 -19.01
C ASP A 124 -10.41 -7.94 -18.46
N PRO A 125 -10.98 -9.14 -18.67
CA PRO A 125 -10.44 -10.38 -18.12
C PRO A 125 -9.03 -10.72 -18.59
N VAL A 126 -8.69 -10.40 -19.85
CA VAL A 126 -7.35 -10.65 -20.40
C VAL A 126 -6.35 -9.77 -19.67
N ARG A 127 -6.68 -8.48 -19.55
CA ARG A 127 -5.83 -7.51 -18.87
C ARG A 127 -5.69 -7.80 -17.37
N ALA A 128 -6.75 -8.23 -16.69
CA ALA A 128 -6.69 -8.65 -15.29
C ALA A 128 -5.74 -9.84 -15.09
N SER A 129 -5.70 -10.77 -16.05
CA SER A 129 -4.74 -11.89 -16.05
C SER A 129 -3.31 -11.41 -16.27
N ASP A 130 -3.08 -10.53 -17.24
CA ASP A 130 -1.74 -9.96 -17.50
C ASP A 130 -1.17 -9.24 -16.28
N LEU A 131 -2.04 -8.56 -15.52
CA LEU A 131 -1.70 -7.88 -14.28
C LEU A 131 -1.69 -8.81 -13.05
N SER A 132 -1.99 -10.11 -13.24
CA SER A 132 -2.10 -11.10 -12.16
C SER A 132 -3.01 -10.64 -11.01
N LEU A 133 -4.08 -9.90 -11.34
CA LEU A 133 -5.03 -9.38 -10.35
C LEU A 133 -5.98 -10.45 -9.84
N LEU A 134 -6.27 -11.47 -10.65
CA LEU A 134 -7.25 -12.51 -10.33
C LEU A 134 -6.64 -13.91 -10.34
N SER A 135 -7.12 -14.76 -9.42
CA SER A 135 -6.92 -16.21 -9.42
C SER A 135 -8.24 -16.88 -9.08
N ASN A 136 -8.73 -17.74 -9.97
CA ASN A 136 -10.03 -18.42 -9.84
C ASN A 136 -11.21 -17.46 -9.56
N GLY A 137 -11.20 -16.28 -10.19
CA GLY A 137 -12.24 -15.26 -10.02
C GLY A 137 -12.17 -14.46 -8.71
N VAL A 138 -11.15 -14.69 -7.88
CA VAL A 138 -10.89 -13.95 -6.64
C VAL A 138 -9.69 -13.04 -6.81
N LEU A 139 -9.77 -11.83 -6.23
CA LEU A 139 -8.65 -10.90 -6.22
C LEU A 139 -7.44 -11.52 -5.52
N VAL A 140 -6.30 -11.52 -6.17
CA VAL A 140 -5.04 -11.97 -5.56
C VAL A 140 -4.51 -10.86 -4.66
N ARG A 141 -3.89 -11.26 -3.55
CA ARG A 141 -3.24 -10.33 -2.65
C ARG A 141 -1.99 -9.73 -3.31
N HIS A 142 -1.91 -8.41 -3.31
CA HIS A 142 -0.72 -7.66 -3.76
C HIS A 142 -0.19 -6.82 -2.61
N GLY A 143 0.94 -7.23 -2.03
CA GLY A 143 1.58 -6.54 -0.90
C GLY A 143 2.70 -5.60 -1.34
N GLN A 144 3.44 -5.05 -0.37
CA GLN A 144 4.69 -4.34 -0.66
C GLN A 144 5.65 -5.24 -1.46
N ALA A 145 6.25 -4.67 -2.52
CA ALA A 145 7.31 -5.33 -3.27
C ALA A 145 8.53 -5.55 -2.38
N LEU A 146 9.24 -6.67 -2.58
CA LEU A 146 10.49 -6.91 -1.89
C LEU A 146 11.58 -6.00 -2.44
N ILE A 147 12.56 -5.71 -1.59
CA ILE A 147 13.78 -5.02 -1.95
C ILE A 147 14.66 -5.99 -2.75
N SER A 148 14.92 -5.68 -4.01
CA SER A 148 15.74 -6.52 -4.90
C SER A 148 17.23 -6.23 -4.74
N SER A 149 17.60 -4.98 -4.49
CA SER A 149 18.98 -4.54 -4.29
C SER A 149 19.02 -3.20 -3.57
N CYS A 150 20.12 -2.92 -2.87
CA CYS A 150 20.42 -1.59 -2.34
C CYS A 150 21.85 -1.20 -2.74
N ILE A 151 22.01 0.01 -3.26
CA ILE A 151 23.25 0.53 -3.82
C ILE A 151 24.14 1.07 -2.70
N GLU A 152 23.56 1.87 -1.80
CA GLU A 152 24.26 2.42 -0.65
C GLU A 152 23.34 2.53 0.57
N VAL A 153 23.95 2.50 1.75
CA VAL A 153 23.34 2.89 3.01
C VAL A 153 24.25 3.95 3.62
N ARG A 154 23.70 5.14 3.89
CA ARG A 154 24.45 6.27 4.44
C ARG A 154 23.78 6.88 5.66
N PRO A 155 24.53 7.46 6.60
CA PRO A 155 23.94 8.26 7.67
C PRO A 155 23.15 9.44 7.09
N PHE A 156 21.98 9.73 7.64
CA PHE A 156 21.17 10.88 7.23
C PHE A 156 21.01 11.89 8.36
N ILE A 157 20.44 11.46 9.49
CA ILE A 157 20.32 12.24 10.73
C ILE A 157 20.62 11.31 11.93
N PRO A 158 20.86 11.83 13.16
CA PRO A 158 21.17 10.98 14.30
C PRO A 158 20.15 9.85 14.47
N ASN A 159 20.64 8.61 14.58
CA ASN A 159 19.85 7.36 14.65
C ASN A 159 19.03 7.00 13.39
N PHE A 160 19.32 7.60 12.23
CA PHE A 160 18.69 7.23 10.96
C PHE A 160 19.70 7.17 9.81
N ALA A 161 19.53 6.17 8.95
CA ALA A 161 20.20 6.03 7.67
C ALA A 161 19.21 6.16 6.51
N GLU A 162 19.71 6.62 5.38
CA GLU A 162 19.04 6.54 4.09
C GLU A 162 19.65 5.37 3.30
N ALA A 163 18.80 4.49 2.77
CA ALA A 163 19.19 3.40 1.89
C ALA A 163 18.61 3.62 0.49
N ASP A 164 19.46 3.66 -0.53
CA ASP A 164 19.03 3.80 -1.93
C ASP A 164 18.81 2.41 -2.53
N CYS A 165 17.54 2.04 -2.71
CA CYS A 165 17.14 0.68 -3.02
C CYS A 165 16.28 0.60 -4.28
N ILE A 166 16.35 -0.55 -4.93
CA ILE A 166 15.49 -0.95 -6.05
C ILE A 166 14.60 -2.08 -5.55
N PHE A 167 13.32 -2.05 -5.92
CA PHE A 167 12.35 -3.11 -5.59
C PHE A 167 12.19 -4.09 -6.76
N GLU A 168 11.56 -5.24 -6.51
CA GLU A 168 11.31 -6.26 -7.55
C GLU A 168 10.47 -5.75 -8.73
N ASN A 169 9.65 -4.73 -8.50
CA ASN A 169 8.88 -4.07 -9.57
C ASN A 169 9.70 -3.02 -10.36
N GLY A 170 11.00 -2.91 -10.11
CA GLY A 170 11.90 -1.98 -10.76
C GLY A 170 11.85 -0.54 -10.24
N ARG A 171 10.95 -0.22 -9.29
CA ARG A 171 10.89 1.11 -8.66
C ARG A 171 12.15 1.33 -7.81
N ARG A 172 12.80 2.49 -7.99
CA ARG A 172 13.90 2.94 -7.14
C ARG A 172 13.38 3.93 -6.11
N GLU A 173 13.71 3.71 -4.84
CA GLU A 173 13.26 4.53 -3.72
C GLU A 173 14.36 4.69 -2.67
N ARG A 174 14.28 5.79 -1.93
CA ARG A 174 15.11 6.02 -0.74
C ARG A 174 14.34 5.61 0.50
N LEU A 175 14.83 4.58 1.18
CA LEU A 175 14.26 4.08 2.42
C LEU A 175 14.93 4.76 3.61
N LEU A 176 14.13 5.19 4.58
CA LEU A 176 14.64 5.69 5.85
C LEU A 176 14.66 4.55 6.87
N VAL A 177 15.84 4.21 7.38
CA VAL A 177 16.07 3.13 8.33
C VAL A 177 16.48 3.71 9.67
N ARG A 178 15.73 3.42 10.73
CA ARG A 178 16.13 3.74 12.10
C ARG A 178 17.25 2.81 12.53
N ILE A 179 18.31 3.37 13.09
CA ILE A 179 19.46 2.64 13.60
C ILE A 179 19.39 2.60 15.11
N THR A 180 19.43 1.40 15.67
CA THR A 180 19.56 1.18 17.12
C THR A 180 20.90 0.50 17.37
N GLY A 181 21.81 1.15 18.10
CA GLY A 181 23.16 0.61 18.37
C GLY A 181 24.31 1.28 17.60
N GLY A 182 24.03 2.32 16.82
CA GLY A 182 25.05 3.21 16.25
C GLY A 182 25.78 2.72 14.99
N SER A 183 25.53 1.48 14.54
CA SER A 183 26.09 0.92 13.30
C SER A 183 25.07 0.92 12.15
N LEU A 184 25.53 1.24 10.94
CA LEU A 184 24.69 1.18 9.73
C LEU A 184 24.42 -0.28 9.35
N PRO A 185 23.22 -0.62 8.85
CA PRO A 185 23.01 -1.92 8.24
C PRO A 185 23.84 -2.05 6.96
N ASP A 186 24.35 -3.26 6.71
CA ASP A 186 24.90 -3.61 5.41
C ASP A 186 23.79 -3.55 4.33
N PRO A 187 24.05 -3.05 3.11
CA PRO A 187 23.08 -3.04 2.03
C PRO A 187 22.40 -4.40 1.76
N SER A 188 23.12 -5.50 1.94
CA SER A 188 22.60 -6.86 1.75
C SER A 188 21.56 -7.26 2.80
N TRP A 189 21.58 -6.67 4.00
CA TRP A 189 20.58 -6.95 5.05
C TRP A 189 19.17 -6.55 4.62
N LEU A 190 19.05 -5.53 3.77
CA LEU A 190 17.79 -5.00 3.25
C LEU A 190 17.18 -5.92 2.17
N VAL A 191 18.00 -6.67 1.45
CA VAL A 191 17.58 -7.45 0.27
C VAL A 191 16.67 -8.61 0.67
N GLY A 192 15.62 -8.83 -0.11
CA GLY A 192 14.60 -9.86 0.11
C GLY A 192 13.56 -9.52 1.19
N ARG A 193 13.67 -8.33 1.81
CA ARG A 193 12.72 -7.83 2.82
C ARG A 193 11.75 -6.81 2.21
N LYS A 194 10.61 -6.62 2.86
CA LYS A 194 9.69 -5.52 2.57
C LYS A 194 10.18 -4.22 3.20
N PRO A 195 9.85 -3.05 2.64
CA PRO A 195 10.12 -1.75 3.26
C PRO A 195 9.69 -1.67 4.73
N MET A 196 8.49 -2.17 5.08
CA MET A 196 8.02 -2.19 6.47
C MET A 196 8.85 -3.05 7.42
N GLU A 197 9.61 -4.02 6.91
CA GLU A 197 10.43 -4.94 7.72
C GLU A 197 11.82 -4.37 8.03
N VAL A 198 12.24 -3.33 7.31
CA VAL A 198 13.60 -2.77 7.39
C VAL A 198 13.67 -1.41 8.06
N GLU A 199 12.56 -0.91 8.58
CA GLU A 199 12.50 0.43 9.16
C GLU A 199 13.28 0.59 10.46
N SER A 200 13.59 -0.51 11.14
CA SER A 200 14.39 -0.49 12.36
C SER A 200 15.44 -1.58 12.31
N TYR A 201 16.69 -1.17 12.20
CA TYR A 201 17.84 -2.04 12.31
C TYR A 201 18.32 -2.10 13.77
N ARG A 202 18.51 -3.33 14.27
CA ARG A 202 19.16 -3.62 15.56
C ARG A 202 20.38 -4.49 15.30
N THR A 203 21.53 -4.09 15.82
CA THR A 203 22.82 -4.77 15.58
C THR A 203 22.78 -6.26 15.97
N ASP A 204 21.98 -6.61 16.98
CA ASP A 204 21.84 -7.97 17.51
C ASP A 204 21.11 -8.93 16.52
N GLN A 205 20.33 -8.41 15.58
CA GLN A 205 19.57 -9.21 14.60
C GLN A 205 20.40 -9.61 13.37
N ALA A 206 21.54 -8.96 13.12
CA ALA A 206 22.39 -9.31 11.97
C ALA A 206 23.11 -10.65 12.16
N ALA A 207 23.38 -11.04 13.41
CA ALA A 207 24.11 -12.26 13.74
C ALA A 207 23.30 -13.56 13.57
N SER A 208 21.96 -13.50 13.50
CA SER A 208 21.11 -14.70 13.43
C SER A 208 20.78 -15.17 12.01
N THR A 209 21.22 -14.47 10.97
CA THR A 209 20.95 -14.81 9.56
C THR A 209 22.08 -15.59 8.88
N LEU A 210 23.13 -15.94 9.64
CA LEU A 210 24.32 -16.66 9.17
C LEU A 210 24.53 -18.02 9.86
N SER A 211 23.51 -18.54 10.54
CA SER A 211 23.53 -19.84 11.24
C SER A 211 22.52 -20.82 10.69
#